data_AF-A0A356R4G8-F1
#
_entry.id   AF-A0A356R4G8-F1
#
_cell.length_a   1.000
_cell.length_b   1.000
_cell.length_c   1.000
_cell.angle_alpha   90.00
_cell.angle_beta   90.00
_cell.angle_gamma   90.00
#
_symmetry.space_group_name_H-M   'P 1'
#
loop_
_entity.id
_entity.type
_entity.pdbx_description
1 polymer ?
#
loop_
_entity_poly.entity_id
_entity_poly.type
_entity_poly.pdbx_seq_one_letter_code
_entity_poly.pdbx_strand_id
1 'polypeptide(L)'
;MGGVVLRINRLANLRHCLKYTVYDVITSHSVVMLIRLRLTQYNIGFTASKIVIMVLRTFHMTGPWYMTMRVLKLKKSWCLSWMVLLTSVLCLLSGSESWASQKLEDDRFSAKFRQALKTWTGDWDGMVTRNQVRVLIPFSKTFYFLDGGRQRGLTYDLMKIFAKQVNDDLKRKTVQVQFVFIPVNRDELIPGLLNGIGDIAAGALTITPERTKLIDFSEPVLTHVREIIVTGPSSPTLSRLDDLAGKTIHVRRSSSFYEHLIRLNEKFKRDGNPEIKLVPEEENLEDEDLLEMVNAGLLPMLVMDSPKAEFWANIFENIRLHPDIAVNTDGEIAWAFRKNSPKLKKVINRFVRHNKKGTLIGNLLFTRYLKNTKYVTNALATQERKKFQNLMHVFKKTAGQYGFDWVLAMALGYQESTLDQRKRSSAGAIGVMQLLPSTARDPTVNIPNIKQLEPNIHAGVKYLHFLHDRYFKDQDMDIWNQWFFAVASYNAGPARIAKLRAEAPSMGLNPNKWFKNVELVAAKRIGRETVQYVSNIYKYFIAYRLILEKEKMKEMGHN
;
A
#
# COMPACT_ATOMS: atom_id res chain seq x y z
N MET A 1 4.08 -22.18 74.25
CA MET A 1 4.71 -21.11 75.06
C MET A 1 6.11 -20.86 74.53
N GLY A 2 6.50 -19.59 74.37
CA GLY A 2 7.86 -19.09 74.08
C GLY A 2 8.28 -19.24 72.61
N GLY A 3 8.48 -18.20 71.80
CA GLY A 3 8.75 -16.79 72.09
C GLY A 3 10.25 -16.57 72.30
N VAL A 4 11.02 -16.41 71.22
CA VAL A 4 12.31 -15.70 71.27
C VAL A 4 12.37 -14.68 70.12
N VAL A 5 12.67 -13.46 70.54
CA VAL A 5 12.58 -12.17 69.86
C VAL A 5 13.87 -11.87 69.10
N LEU A 6 13.78 -11.50 67.82
CA LEU A 6 14.86 -10.81 67.10
C LEU A 6 14.61 -9.30 67.16
N ARG A 7 15.41 -8.58 67.98
CA ARG A 7 15.46 -7.11 68.00
C ARG A 7 16.11 -6.60 66.71
N ILE A 8 15.33 -5.96 65.86
CA ILE A 8 15.84 -5.05 64.81
C ILE A 8 15.50 -3.63 65.27
N ASN A 9 16.54 -2.83 65.55
CA ASN A 9 16.39 -1.40 65.81
C ASN A 9 16.76 -0.62 64.54
N ARG A 10 15.83 0.26 64.13
CA ARG A 10 15.92 1.37 63.16
C ARG A 10 16.00 1.00 61.67
N LEU A 11 14.84 0.87 61.04
CA LEU A 11 14.20 1.99 60.33
C LEU A 11 12.77 1.57 59.95
N ALA A 12 11.84 2.46 60.29
CA ALA A 12 10.40 2.22 60.32
C ALA A 12 9.73 2.31 58.95
N ASN A 13 8.51 1.76 58.92
CA ASN A 13 7.44 1.91 57.94
C ASN A 13 7.45 1.01 56.70
N LEU A 14 6.88 -0.20 56.82
CA LEU A 14 5.63 -0.63 56.15
C LEU A 14 5.39 -2.13 56.37
N ARG A 15 4.24 -2.48 56.98
CA ARG A 15 3.79 -3.87 57.21
C ARG A 15 3.11 -4.44 55.95
N HIS A 16 3.24 -5.77 55.81
CA HIS A 16 2.44 -6.74 55.03
C HIS A 16 2.53 -6.77 53.48
N CYS A 17 3.12 -7.88 52.96
CA CYS A 17 2.52 -8.86 52.02
C CYS A 17 3.56 -9.40 51.01
N LEU A 18 3.88 -10.70 51.06
CA LEU A 18 4.36 -11.48 49.91
C LEU A 18 4.35 -12.99 50.23
N LYS A 19 3.39 -13.72 49.63
CA LYS A 19 3.50 -15.18 49.39
C LYS A 19 4.16 -15.38 48.02
N TYR A 20 4.99 -16.41 47.86
CA TYR A 20 5.61 -16.76 46.57
C TYR A 20 5.49 -18.26 46.28
N THR A 21 5.44 -18.61 44.99
CA THR A 21 5.38 -19.99 44.47
C THR A 21 6.36 -20.10 43.29
N VAL A 22 7.15 -21.18 43.26
CA VAL A 22 8.18 -21.42 42.23
C VAL A 22 7.57 -22.23 41.09
N TYR A 23 7.82 -21.82 39.84
CA TYR A 23 7.39 -22.49 38.61
C TYR A 23 8.64 -22.80 37.77
N ASP A 24 8.97 -24.09 37.65
CA ASP A 24 9.97 -24.70 36.78
C ASP A 24 11.48 -24.50 37.05
N VAL A 25 12.20 -25.62 36.96
CA VAL A 25 13.66 -25.77 37.02
C VAL A 25 14.11 -26.38 35.70
N ILE A 26 14.94 -25.68 34.93
CA ILE A 26 15.56 -26.21 33.71
C ILE A 26 17.03 -26.50 34.01
N THR A 27 17.45 -27.76 33.92
CA THR A 27 18.85 -28.17 34.09
C THR A 27 19.53 -28.38 32.75
N SER A 28 20.59 -27.61 32.47
CA SER A 28 21.72 -28.06 31.65
C SER A 28 23.02 -27.62 32.33
N HIS A 29 24.12 -28.31 32.03
CA HIS A 29 25.37 -28.35 32.80
C HIS A 29 26.12 -26.99 32.81
N SER A 30 25.62 -26.02 33.56
CA SER A 30 26.27 -24.82 34.13
C SER A 30 25.20 -24.05 34.90
N VAL A 31 25.20 -24.12 36.23
CA VAL A 31 24.08 -23.64 37.06
C VAL A 31 24.04 -22.10 37.13
N VAL A 32 23.08 -21.50 36.44
CA VAL A 32 22.52 -20.18 36.77
C VAL A 32 21.08 -20.41 37.21
N MET A 33 20.78 -20.19 38.49
CA MET A 33 19.43 -20.31 39.03
C MET A 33 18.72 -18.96 38.88
N LEU A 34 17.80 -18.84 37.93
CA LEU A 34 16.95 -17.65 37.74
C LEU A 34 15.62 -17.85 38.49
N ILE A 35 15.45 -17.17 39.63
CA ILE A 35 14.20 -17.18 40.37
C ILE A 35 13.32 -16.03 39.87
N ARG A 36 12.18 -16.36 39.26
CA ARG A 36 11.18 -15.38 38.80
C ARG A 36 10.13 -15.17 39.89
N LEU A 37 10.22 -14.07 40.65
CA LEU A 37 9.18 -13.70 41.62
C LEU A 37 8.06 -12.93 40.91
N ARG A 38 6.82 -13.43 41.00
CA ARG A 38 5.63 -12.75 40.47
C ARG A 38 4.92 -12.01 41.60
N LEU A 39 5.02 -10.69 41.61
CA LEU A 39 4.16 -9.82 42.42
C LEU A 39 2.76 -9.81 41.80
N THR A 40 1.75 -10.19 42.57
CA THR A 40 0.33 -9.91 42.32
C THR A 40 -0.03 -8.83 43.36
N GLN A 41 -0.65 -7.68 43.06
CA GLN A 41 -1.96 -7.47 42.45
C GLN A 41 -2.31 -5.95 42.39
N TYR A 42 -3.35 -5.60 41.60
CA TYR A 42 -4.29 -4.46 41.64
C TYR A 42 -3.83 -2.98 41.62
N ASN A 43 -4.48 -2.26 40.68
CA ASN A 43 -4.76 -0.82 40.61
C ASN A 43 -3.82 0.13 41.37
N ILE A 44 -2.83 0.66 40.65
CA ILE A 44 -2.53 2.09 40.41
C ILE A 44 -1.20 2.08 39.62
N GLY A 45 -1.16 2.82 38.50
CA GLY A 45 -0.08 2.73 37.53
C GLY A 45 1.28 3.19 38.08
N PHE A 46 2.27 2.31 37.98
CA PHE A 46 3.68 2.55 37.56
C PHE A 46 4.43 1.20 37.67
N THR A 47 4.96 0.67 36.57
CA THR A 47 5.74 -0.57 36.55
C THR A 47 7.24 -0.27 36.52
N ALA A 48 7.96 -0.64 37.58
CA ALA A 48 9.41 -0.83 37.56
C ALA A 48 9.74 -2.22 38.14
N SER A 49 10.12 -3.15 37.27
CA SER A 49 10.55 -4.50 37.67
C SER A 49 12.01 -4.46 38.09
N LYS A 50 12.33 -4.66 39.38
CA LYS A 50 13.71 -4.89 39.83
C LYS A 50 14.05 -6.38 39.74
N ILE A 51 15.05 -6.73 38.94
CA ILE A 51 15.65 -8.08 38.90
C ILE A 51 16.79 -8.11 39.94
N VAL A 52 16.73 -9.04 40.89
CA VAL A 52 17.83 -9.33 41.82
C VAL A 52 18.47 -10.65 41.39
N ILE A 53 19.75 -10.62 41.01
CA ILE A 53 20.53 -11.81 40.64
C ILE A 53 21.38 -12.20 41.86
N MET A 54 21.12 -13.36 42.45
CA MET A 54 21.96 -13.97 43.48
C MET A 54 22.83 -15.06 42.83
N VAL A 55 24.15 -14.97 42.95
CA VAL A 55 25.09 -16.03 42.49
C VAL A 55 25.57 -16.80 43.71
N LEU A 56 25.14 -18.05 43.85
CA LEU A 56 25.70 -18.98 44.83
C LEU A 56 26.78 -19.83 44.13
N ARG A 57 27.99 -19.84 44.69
CA ARG A 57 29.07 -20.74 44.26
C ARG A 57 29.05 -21.96 45.16
N THR A 58 28.87 -23.15 44.59
CA THR A 58 29.03 -24.42 45.31
C THR A 58 30.50 -24.66 45.62
N PHE A 59 30.88 -24.69 46.90
CA PHE A 59 32.11 -25.31 47.37
C PHE A 59 31.78 -26.70 47.90
N HIS A 60 32.47 -27.73 47.40
CA HIS A 60 32.55 -29.01 48.10
C HIS A 60 33.52 -28.85 49.26
N MET A 61 33.03 -28.92 50.51
CA MET A 61 33.77 -29.45 51.67
C MET A 61 32.79 -29.86 52.79
N THR A 62 33.13 -30.95 53.45
CA THR A 62 32.46 -31.61 54.58
C THR A 62 32.66 -30.83 55.90
N GLY A 63 31.59 -30.53 56.66
CA GLY A 63 31.66 -30.07 58.07
C GLY A 63 30.83 -28.81 58.43
N PRO A 64 30.50 -28.59 59.72
CA PRO A 64 29.41 -27.71 60.16
C PRO A 64 29.75 -26.21 60.23
N TRP A 65 28.70 -25.40 60.11
CA TRP A 65 28.66 -24.02 59.59
C TRP A 65 29.05 -22.90 60.57
N TYR A 66 29.92 -21.99 60.12
CA TYR A 66 29.93 -20.56 60.49
C TYR A 66 30.20 -19.72 59.23
N MET A 67 29.30 -18.80 58.88
CA MET A 67 29.45 -17.93 57.71
C MET A 67 29.99 -16.56 58.14
N THR A 68 31.25 -16.27 57.83
CA THR A 68 31.83 -14.92 57.95
C THR A 68 31.64 -14.16 56.64
N MET A 69 31.03 -12.96 56.70
CA MET A 69 30.96 -12.06 55.53
C MET A 69 32.33 -11.40 55.30
N ARG A 70 32.99 -11.73 54.18
CA ARG A 70 34.07 -10.92 53.60
C ARG A 70 33.56 -10.21 52.35
N VAL A 71 33.65 -8.88 52.34
CA VAL A 71 33.43 -8.06 51.14
C VAL A 71 34.62 -8.29 50.20
N LEU A 72 34.38 -9.00 49.09
CA LEU A 72 35.37 -9.21 48.04
C LEU A 72 35.53 -7.91 47.22
N LYS A 73 36.73 -7.31 47.26
CA LYS A 73 37.14 -6.29 46.27
C LYS A 73 37.23 -6.95 44.90
N LEU A 74 36.24 -6.70 44.04
CA LEU A 74 36.23 -7.17 42.66
C LEU A 74 37.36 -6.49 41.85
N LYS A 75 38.21 -7.28 41.19
CA LYS A 75 39.20 -6.77 40.24
C LYS A 75 38.49 -6.18 39.01
N LYS A 76 38.97 -5.01 38.55
CA LYS A 76 38.41 -4.14 37.51
C LYS A 76 38.08 -4.84 36.17
N SER A 77 38.66 -6.01 35.89
CA SER A 77 38.41 -6.79 34.66
C SER A 77 37.10 -7.59 34.65
N TRP A 78 36.44 -7.80 35.80
CA TRP A 78 35.20 -8.60 35.88
C TRP A 78 33.92 -7.76 35.73
N CYS A 79 34.01 -6.44 35.92
CA CYS A 79 32.85 -5.54 35.77
C CYS A 79 32.41 -5.36 34.32
N LEU A 80 33.32 -5.51 33.35
CA LEU A 80 33.01 -5.31 31.93
C LEU A 80 32.13 -6.46 31.38
N SER A 81 32.47 -7.71 31.70
CA SER A 81 31.68 -8.87 31.25
C SER A 81 30.30 -8.92 31.90
N TRP A 82 30.16 -8.46 33.14
CA TRP A 82 28.86 -8.36 33.83
C TRP A 82 28.01 -7.20 33.29
N MET A 83 28.59 -6.05 32.95
CA MET A 83 27.85 -4.97 32.26
C MET A 83 27.35 -5.41 30.89
N VAL A 84 28.15 -6.15 30.11
CA VAL A 84 27.74 -6.67 28.79
C VAL A 84 26.62 -7.70 28.90
N LEU A 85 26.64 -8.56 29.93
CA LEU A 85 25.56 -9.52 30.18
C LEU A 85 24.28 -8.84 30.68
N LEU A 86 24.39 -7.82 31.54
CA LEU A 86 23.22 -7.08 32.02
C LEU A 86 22.58 -6.24 30.90
N THR A 87 23.38 -5.60 30.04
CA THR A 87 22.87 -4.81 28.91
C THR A 87 22.27 -5.70 27.84
N SER A 88 22.83 -6.88 27.56
CA SER A 88 22.24 -7.84 26.62
C SER A 88 20.92 -8.43 27.14
N VAL A 89 20.81 -8.74 28.43
CA VAL A 89 19.53 -9.18 29.04
C VAL A 89 18.50 -8.04 29.06
N LEU A 90 18.90 -6.80 29.37
CA LEU A 90 18.01 -5.64 29.31
C LEU A 90 17.57 -5.30 27.88
N CYS A 91 18.44 -5.46 26.88
CA CYS A 91 18.11 -5.32 25.45
C CYS A 91 17.18 -6.43 24.95
N LEU A 92 17.31 -7.67 25.45
CA LEU A 92 16.41 -8.77 25.13
C LEU A 92 15.02 -8.57 25.76
N LEU A 93 14.96 -8.05 26.98
CA LEU A 93 13.70 -7.74 27.66
C LEU A 93 12.99 -6.53 27.03
N SER A 94 13.70 -5.44 26.73
CA SER A 94 13.14 -4.26 26.05
C SER A 94 12.74 -4.56 24.60
N GLY A 95 13.51 -5.40 23.92
CA GLY A 95 13.14 -5.94 22.61
C GLY A 95 11.88 -6.79 22.66
N SER A 96 11.67 -7.57 23.72
CA SER A 96 10.45 -8.38 23.90
C SER A 96 9.20 -7.54 24.22
N GLU A 97 9.35 -6.47 25.00
CA GLU A 97 8.26 -5.53 25.29
C GLU A 97 7.88 -4.68 24.08
N SER A 98 8.87 -4.24 23.27
CA SER A 98 8.59 -3.51 22.03
C SER A 98 7.94 -4.42 20.98
N TRP A 99 8.39 -5.68 20.85
CA TRP A 99 7.76 -6.66 19.97
C TRP A 99 6.34 -7.00 20.42
N ALA A 100 6.10 -7.13 21.73
CA ALA A 100 4.78 -7.41 22.28
C ALA A 100 3.83 -6.22 22.11
N SER A 101 4.29 -4.98 22.32
CA SER A 101 3.46 -3.78 22.13
C SER A 101 3.14 -3.54 20.66
N GLN A 102 4.12 -3.72 19.77
CA GLN A 102 3.96 -3.61 18.32
C GLN A 102 3.01 -4.71 17.79
N LYS A 103 3.16 -5.96 18.25
CA LYS A 103 2.25 -7.05 17.93
C LYS A 103 0.82 -6.82 18.45
N LEU A 104 0.65 -6.26 19.65
CA LEU A 104 -0.64 -5.89 20.21
C LEU A 104 -1.29 -4.70 19.46
N GLU A 105 -0.51 -3.75 18.96
CA GLU A 105 -1.00 -2.69 18.07
C GLU A 105 -1.38 -3.22 16.69
N ASP A 106 -0.56 -4.09 16.10
CA ASP A 106 -0.82 -4.74 14.81
C ASP A 106 -2.05 -5.66 14.86
N ASP A 107 -2.24 -6.41 15.96
CA ASP A 107 -3.43 -7.25 16.17
C ASP A 107 -4.71 -6.40 16.36
N ARG A 108 -4.62 -5.26 17.06
CA ARG A 108 -5.74 -4.32 17.20
C ARG A 108 -6.05 -3.58 15.90
N PHE A 109 -5.03 -3.17 15.14
CA PHE A 109 -5.17 -2.55 13.83
C PHE A 109 -5.80 -3.52 12.83
N SER A 110 -5.30 -4.76 12.76
CA SER A 110 -5.83 -5.81 11.88
C SER A 110 -7.24 -6.28 12.28
N ALA A 111 -7.60 -6.27 13.56
CA ALA A 111 -8.97 -6.54 14.02
C ALA A 111 -9.94 -5.42 13.61
N LYS A 112 -9.55 -4.15 13.79
CA LYS A 112 -10.34 -2.98 13.35
C LYS A 112 -10.48 -2.91 11.83
N PHE A 113 -9.43 -3.25 11.08
CA PHE A 113 -9.47 -3.32 9.61
C PHE A 113 -10.35 -4.49 9.11
N ARG A 114 -10.28 -5.67 9.74
CA ARG A 114 -11.21 -6.79 9.45
C ARG A 114 -12.67 -6.42 9.75
N GLN A 115 -12.91 -5.72 10.85
CA GLN A 115 -14.23 -5.22 11.21
C GLN A 115 -14.73 -4.16 10.19
N ALA A 116 -13.81 -3.34 9.66
CA ALA A 116 -14.10 -2.39 8.58
C ALA A 116 -14.54 -3.09 7.29
N LEU A 117 -13.92 -4.21 6.95
CA LEU A 117 -14.22 -4.96 5.72
C LEU A 117 -15.47 -5.84 5.81
N LYS A 118 -16.07 -6.01 7.01
CA LYS A 118 -17.36 -6.69 7.11
C LYS A 118 -18.41 -5.89 6.36
N THR A 119 -19.14 -6.56 5.47
CA THR A 119 -20.25 -5.96 4.73
C THR A 119 -21.27 -5.40 5.72
N TRP A 120 -21.77 -4.22 5.40
CA TRP A 120 -22.78 -3.55 6.20
C TRP A 120 -23.52 -2.53 5.36
N THR A 121 -24.81 -2.45 5.59
CA THR A 121 -25.73 -1.49 4.99
C THR A 121 -26.48 -0.76 6.09
N GLY A 122 -26.84 0.48 5.81
CA GLY A 122 -27.48 1.39 6.76
C GLY A 122 -27.07 2.83 6.50
N ASP A 123 -27.75 3.73 7.20
CA ASP A 123 -27.59 5.18 7.09
C ASP A 123 -26.66 5.73 8.21
N TRP A 124 -26.52 7.04 8.27
CA TRP A 124 -25.59 7.78 9.14
C TRP A 124 -25.57 7.34 10.61
N ASP A 125 -26.73 7.14 11.23
CA ASP A 125 -26.79 6.79 12.67
C ASP A 125 -26.10 5.45 12.96
N GLY A 126 -26.19 4.49 12.03
CA GLY A 126 -25.50 3.22 12.12
C GLY A 126 -23.98 3.36 11.98
N MET A 127 -23.53 4.24 11.07
CA MET A 127 -22.10 4.58 10.90
C MET A 127 -21.53 5.23 12.17
N VAL A 128 -22.29 6.15 12.75
CA VAL A 128 -21.96 6.84 14.01
C VAL A 128 -21.93 5.87 15.20
N THR A 129 -22.87 4.93 15.27
CA THR A 129 -22.94 3.90 16.32
C THR A 129 -21.74 2.94 16.23
N ARG A 130 -21.35 2.57 15.01
CA ARG A 130 -20.16 1.75 14.73
C ARG A 130 -18.84 2.50 14.83
N ASN A 131 -18.88 3.82 15.06
CA ASN A 131 -17.72 4.71 15.07
C ASN A 131 -16.89 4.61 13.78
N GLN A 132 -17.55 4.41 12.64
CA GLN A 132 -16.86 4.15 11.39
C GLN A 132 -17.65 4.59 10.16
N VAL A 133 -16.94 5.22 9.22
CA VAL A 133 -17.39 5.47 7.85
C VAL A 133 -16.37 4.85 6.90
N ARG A 134 -16.82 4.04 5.95
CA ARG A 134 -15.94 3.37 4.98
C ARG A 134 -16.01 4.09 3.64
N VAL A 135 -14.86 4.51 3.11
CA VAL A 135 -14.74 5.27 1.87
C VAL A 135 -14.07 4.41 0.82
N LEU A 136 -14.82 4.02 -0.22
CA LEU A 136 -14.28 3.40 -1.42
C LEU A 136 -13.59 4.46 -2.27
N ILE A 137 -12.34 4.21 -2.66
CA ILE A 137 -11.52 5.23 -3.34
C ILE A 137 -10.59 4.56 -4.36
N PRO A 138 -10.54 5.02 -5.62
CA PRO A 138 -9.60 4.48 -6.59
C PRO A 138 -8.19 4.99 -6.33
N PHE A 139 -7.18 4.15 -6.59
CA PHE A 139 -5.78 4.58 -6.58
C PHE A 139 -5.45 5.32 -7.87
N SER A 140 -5.12 6.60 -7.79
CA SER A 140 -4.79 7.46 -8.94
C SER A 140 -3.63 8.39 -8.62
N LYS A 141 -3.05 9.06 -9.62
CA LYS A 141 -1.92 9.99 -9.42
C LYS A 141 -2.39 11.40 -8.97
N THR A 142 -3.70 11.64 -8.96
CA THR A 142 -4.32 12.92 -8.57
C THR A 142 -5.21 12.81 -7.33
N PHE A 143 -6.07 11.78 -7.23
CA PHE A 143 -7.15 11.76 -6.25
C PHE A 143 -6.80 11.00 -4.96
N TYR A 144 -6.07 9.90 -5.05
CA TYR A 144 -5.55 9.15 -3.91
C TYR A 144 -4.32 8.32 -4.27
N PHE A 145 -3.19 8.64 -3.64
CA PHE A 145 -1.90 7.98 -3.82
C PHE A 145 -1.12 7.91 -2.51
N LEU A 146 -0.01 7.18 -2.54
CA LEU A 146 0.95 7.11 -1.45
C LEU A 146 2.23 7.86 -1.83
N ASP A 147 2.68 8.76 -0.97
CA ASP A 147 3.94 9.49 -1.07
C ASP A 147 4.82 9.14 0.14
N GLY A 148 5.87 8.34 -0.06
CA GLY A 148 6.72 7.85 1.03
C GLY A 148 5.95 7.08 2.12
N GLY A 149 4.92 6.32 1.73
CA GLY A 149 4.02 5.61 2.65
C GLY A 149 2.91 6.45 3.29
N ARG A 150 2.89 7.77 3.04
CA ARG A 150 1.82 8.67 3.51
C ARG A 150 0.70 8.75 2.47
N GLN A 151 -0.54 8.58 2.92
CA GLN A 151 -1.72 8.79 2.09
C GLN A 151 -1.86 10.27 1.73
N ARG A 152 -2.05 10.56 0.44
CA ARG A 152 -2.25 11.89 -0.13
C ARG A 152 -3.25 11.84 -1.28
N GLY A 153 -3.59 13.01 -1.80
CA GLY A 153 -4.44 13.18 -2.97
C GLY A 153 -5.61 14.11 -2.68
N LEU A 154 -6.17 14.68 -3.73
CA LEU A 154 -7.26 15.66 -3.62
C LEU A 154 -8.45 15.10 -2.82
N THR A 155 -8.90 13.90 -3.17
CA THR A 155 -10.05 13.28 -2.52
C THR A 155 -9.73 12.86 -1.09
N TYR A 156 -8.53 12.32 -0.85
CA TYR A 156 -8.11 11.93 0.49
C TYR A 156 -8.06 13.12 1.45
N ASP A 157 -7.42 14.22 1.06
CA ASP A 157 -7.33 15.42 1.89
C ASP A 157 -8.72 16.01 2.16
N LEU A 158 -9.60 16.08 1.14
CA LEU A 158 -11.00 16.48 1.33
C LEU A 158 -11.73 15.60 2.35
N MET A 159 -11.58 14.27 2.25
CA MET A 159 -12.21 13.33 3.17
C MET A 159 -11.64 13.39 4.60
N LYS A 160 -10.36 13.74 4.76
CA LYS A 160 -9.77 13.99 6.09
C LYS A 160 -10.36 15.23 6.75
N ILE A 161 -10.60 16.29 5.98
CA ILE A 161 -11.29 17.49 6.48
C ILE A 161 -12.74 17.15 6.82
N PHE A 162 -13.42 16.37 5.99
CA PHE A 162 -14.78 15.90 6.29
C PHE A 162 -14.85 15.08 7.57
N ALA A 163 -13.92 14.13 7.76
CA ALA A 163 -13.81 13.34 8.98
C ALA A 163 -13.61 14.22 10.23
N LYS A 164 -12.79 15.27 10.11
CA LYS A 164 -12.61 16.25 11.18
C LYS A 164 -13.92 16.98 11.50
N GLN A 165 -14.58 17.55 10.48
CA GLN A 165 -15.84 18.26 10.66
C GLN A 165 -16.90 17.36 11.32
N VAL A 166 -17.03 16.11 10.87
CA VAL A 166 -17.94 15.12 11.47
C VAL A 166 -17.70 14.96 12.97
N ASN A 167 -16.44 14.80 13.38
CA ASN A 167 -16.12 14.58 14.79
C ASN A 167 -16.30 15.83 15.64
N ASP A 168 -16.04 17.01 15.07
CA ASP A 168 -16.32 18.30 15.70
C ASP A 168 -17.83 18.50 15.89
N ASP A 169 -18.64 18.25 14.85
CA ASP A 169 -20.11 18.35 14.86
C ASP A 169 -20.74 17.40 15.88
N LEU A 170 -20.21 16.18 16.00
CA LEU A 170 -20.65 15.18 16.99
C LEU A 170 -20.17 15.48 18.41
N LYS A 171 -19.31 16.49 18.61
CA LYS A 171 -18.69 16.86 19.90
C LYS A 171 -18.02 15.66 20.61
N ARG A 172 -17.51 14.69 19.85
CA ARG A 172 -16.93 13.45 20.38
C ARG A 172 -15.46 13.65 20.74
N LYS A 173 -15.16 13.79 22.03
CA LYS A 173 -13.78 13.96 22.54
C LYS A 173 -13.01 12.64 22.74
N THR A 174 -13.70 11.55 23.07
CA THR A 174 -13.04 10.29 23.49
C THR A 174 -13.15 9.16 22.46
N VAL A 175 -14.30 8.99 21.81
CA VAL A 175 -14.51 7.95 20.78
C VAL A 175 -14.92 8.60 19.47
N GLN A 176 -13.96 8.75 18.57
CA GLN A 176 -14.16 9.40 17.27
C GLN A 176 -14.68 8.43 16.20
N VAL A 177 -15.52 8.93 15.30
CA VAL A 177 -15.89 8.24 14.07
C VAL A 177 -14.68 8.19 13.14
N GLN A 178 -14.22 6.98 12.83
CA GLN A 178 -13.05 6.75 11.99
C GLN A 178 -13.43 6.63 10.53
N PHE A 179 -12.73 7.37 9.67
CA PHE A 179 -12.85 7.22 8.22
C PHE A 179 -11.83 6.19 7.74
N VAL A 180 -12.32 5.08 7.20
CA VAL A 180 -11.49 4.00 6.68
C VAL A 180 -11.52 4.04 5.16
N PHE A 181 -10.37 4.32 4.57
CA PHE A 181 -10.18 4.34 3.12
C PHE A 181 -9.91 2.91 2.63
N ILE A 182 -10.80 2.42 1.77
CA ILE A 182 -10.76 1.10 1.15
C ILE A 182 -10.43 1.33 -0.33
N PRO A 183 -9.17 1.11 -0.73
CA PRO A 183 -8.81 1.22 -2.13
C PRO A 183 -9.48 0.12 -2.93
N VAL A 184 -10.11 0.47 -4.04
CA VAL A 184 -10.78 -0.45 -4.97
C VAL A 184 -10.52 -0.02 -6.40
N ASN A 185 -10.73 -0.91 -7.36
CA ASN A 185 -10.75 -0.48 -8.76
C ASN A 185 -11.98 0.40 -9.04
N ARG A 186 -11.94 1.17 -10.13
CA ARG A 186 -13.00 2.12 -10.45
C ARG A 186 -14.34 1.44 -10.73
N ASP A 187 -14.32 0.30 -11.42
CA ASP A 187 -15.48 -0.56 -11.68
C ASP A 187 -16.08 -1.16 -10.41
N GLU A 188 -15.31 -1.25 -9.32
CA GLU A 188 -15.76 -1.78 -8.04
C GLU A 188 -16.42 -0.71 -7.12
N LEU A 189 -16.38 0.58 -7.47
CA LEU A 189 -16.93 1.64 -6.64
C LEU A 189 -18.44 1.50 -6.40
N ILE A 190 -19.23 1.36 -7.48
CA ILE A 190 -20.68 1.25 -7.38
C ILE A 190 -21.09 -0.13 -6.83
N PRO A 191 -20.59 -1.27 -7.35
CA PRO A 191 -20.86 -2.57 -6.77
C PRO A 191 -20.47 -2.66 -5.29
N GLY A 192 -19.35 -2.05 -4.90
CA GLY A 192 -18.90 -2.01 -3.50
C GLY A 192 -19.86 -1.25 -2.59
N LEU A 193 -20.50 -0.18 -3.06
CA LEU A 193 -21.57 0.49 -2.31
C LEU A 193 -22.78 -0.43 -2.12
N LEU A 194 -23.25 -1.03 -3.22
CA LEU A 194 -24.45 -1.88 -3.24
C LEU A 194 -24.27 -3.14 -2.37
N ASN A 195 -23.09 -3.75 -2.41
CA ASN A 195 -22.74 -4.94 -1.63
C ASN A 195 -22.35 -4.61 -0.17
N GLY A 196 -22.44 -3.34 0.24
CA GLY A 196 -22.16 -2.95 1.62
C GLY A 196 -20.67 -2.99 2.00
N ILE A 197 -19.75 -3.00 1.04
CA ILE A 197 -18.29 -2.97 1.27
C ILE A 197 -17.87 -1.59 1.78
N GLY A 198 -18.44 -0.53 1.20
CA GLY A 198 -18.22 0.84 1.65
C GLY A 198 -19.51 1.62 1.84
N ASP A 199 -19.39 2.81 2.44
CA ASP A 199 -20.51 3.70 2.76
C ASP A 199 -20.55 4.91 1.83
N ILE A 200 -19.38 5.37 1.38
CA ILE A 200 -19.21 6.47 0.41
C ILE A 200 -18.25 6.00 -0.67
N ALA A 201 -18.54 6.27 -1.94
CA ALA A 201 -17.60 6.11 -3.04
C ALA A 201 -17.12 7.49 -3.50
N ALA A 202 -15.81 7.69 -3.45
CA ALA A 202 -15.15 8.96 -3.69
C ALA A 202 -14.13 8.82 -4.83
N GLY A 203 -14.63 8.51 -6.02
CA GLY A 203 -13.79 8.28 -7.20
C GLY A 203 -13.84 9.39 -8.24
N ALA A 204 -14.26 10.60 -7.88
CA ALA A 204 -14.60 11.65 -8.85
C ALA A 204 -15.62 11.13 -9.90
N LEU A 205 -16.76 10.62 -9.41
CA LEU A 205 -17.80 10.06 -10.26
C LEU A 205 -18.68 11.18 -10.83
N THR A 206 -18.78 11.23 -12.16
CA THR A 206 -19.78 12.03 -12.87
C THR A 206 -21.18 11.50 -12.56
N ILE A 207 -22.10 12.40 -12.22
CA ILE A 207 -23.52 12.11 -12.06
C ILE A 207 -24.10 11.82 -13.45
N THR A 208 -24.64 10.62 -13.65
CA THR A 208 -25.34 10.25 -14.89
C THR A 208 -26.74 9.71 -14.58
N PRO A 209 -27.70 9.80 -15.52
CA PRO A 209 -29.02 9.20 -15.36
C PRO A 209 -28.94 7.70 -15.03
N GLU A 210 -28.02 6.98 -15.67
CA GLU A 210 -27.81 5.55 -15.48
C GLU A 210 -27.35 5.24 -14.04
N ARG A 211 -26.35 5.98 -13.54
CA ARG A 211 -25.84 5.80 -12.17
C ARG A 211 -26.87 6.20 -11.12
N THR A 212 -27.65 7.25 -11.38
CA THR A 212 -28.69 7.75 -10.45
C THR A 212 -29.83 6.74 -10.26
N LYS A 213 -30.03 5.78 -11.18
CA LYS A 213 -30.95 4.65 -10.98
C LYS A 213 -30.44 3.69 -9.90
N LEU A 214 -29.13 3.53 -9.76
CA LEU A 214 -28.50 2.54 -8.87
C LEU A 214 -28.14 3.11 -7.49
N ILE A 215 -27.66 4.34 -7.45
CA ILE A 215 -27.08 4.99 -6.27
C ILE A 215 -27.60 6.42 -6.12
N ASP A 216 -27.33 7.05 -4.98
CA ASP A 216 -27.54 8.48 -4.76
C ASP A 216 -26.20 9.23 -4.73
N PHE A 217 -26.26 10.51 -5.07
CA PHE A 217 -25.12 11.41 -5.06
C PHE A 217 -25.29 12.53 -4.03
N SER A 218 -24.16 13.05 -3.57
CA SER A 218 -24.09 14.32 -2.86
C SER A 218 -24.44 15.49 -3.78
N GLU A 219 -24.54 16.68 -3.22
CA GLU A 219 -24.33 17.90 -4.01
C GLU A 219 -22.98 17.82 -4.74
N PRO A 220 -22.83 18.39 -5.95
CA PRO A 220 -21.59 18.32 -6.71
C PRO A 220 -20.43 18.99 -5.98
N VAL A 221 -19.29 18.29 -5.94
CA VAL A 221 -18.01 18.86 -5.48
C VAL A 221 -17.32 19.67 -6.59
N LEU A 222 -17.76 19.42 -7.83
CA LEU A 222 -17.28 19.99 -9.08
C LEU A 222 -18.46 20.10 -10.05
N THR A 223 -18.63 21.26 -10.68
CA THR A 223 -19.65 21.53 -11.70
C THR A 223 -18.99 22.03 -12.98
N HIS A 224 -19.76 22.09 -14.07
CA HIS A 224 -19.33 22.59 -15.37
C HIS A 224 -18.11 21.82 -15.92
N VAL A 225 -18.00 20.53 -15.63
CA VAL A 225 -16.92 19.67 -16.11
C VAL A 225 -17.20 19.29 -17.55
N ARG A 226 -16.22 19.51 -18.43
CA ARG A 226 -16.29 19.02 -19.82
C ARG A 226 -15.51 17.72 -19.91
N GLU A 227 -16.08 16.72 -20.58
CA GLU A 227 -15.35 15.50 -20.94
C GLU A 227 -14.78 15.70 -22.34
N ILE A 228 -13.50 16.03 -22.43
CA ILE A 228 -12.84 16.52 -23.64
C ILE A 228 -11.96 15.43 -24.27
N ILE A 229 -11.72 15.57 -25.57
CA ILE A 229 -10.76 14.73 -26.28
C ILE A 229 -9.33 15.20 -25.95
N VAL A 230 -8.47 14.22 -25.66
CA VAL A 230 -7.03 14.42 -25.50
C VAL A 230 -6.31 13.51 -26.49
N THR A 231 -5.47 14.11 -27.34
CA THR A 231 -4.77 13.41 -28.43
C THR A 231 -3.27 13.34 -28.18
N GLY A 232 -2.64 12.27 -28.67
CA GLY A 232 -1.20 12.09 -28.68
C GLY A 232 -0.58 12.28 -30.07
N PRO A 233 0.73 12.07 -30.24
CA PRO A 233 1.43 12.29 -31.51
C PRO A 233 0.97 11.40 -32.66
N SER A 234 0.35 10.26 -32.35
CA SER A 234 -0.21 9.32 -33.33
C SER A 234 -1.64 9.66 -33.76
N SER A 235 -2.25 10.70 -33.18
CA SER A 235 -3.62 11.07 -33.51
C SER A 235 -3.73 11.74 -34.88
N PRO A 236 -4.81 11.48 -35.65
CA PRO A 236 -5.18 12.37 -36.74
C PRO A 236 -5.53 13.76 -36.20
N THR A 237 -5.45 14.77 -37.06
CA THR A 237 -5.94 16.12 -36.76
C THR A 237 -7.45 16.08 -36.55
N LEU A 238 -7.90 16.75 -35.49
CA LEU A 238 -9.31 16.94 -35.15
C LEU A 238 -9.57 18.45 -35.04
N SER A 239 -10.67 18.92 -35.61
CA SER A 239 -11.09 20.33 -35.56
C SER A 239 -12.48 20.47 -34.93
N ARG A 240 -13.33 19.44 -35.01
CA ARG A 240 -14.69 19.43 -34.47
C ARG A 240 -15.12 18.04 -34.00
N LEU A 241 -16.25 17.98 -33.30
CA LEU A 241 -16.80 16.72 -32.76
C LEU A 241 -17.09 15.67 -33.83
N ASP A 242 -17.58 16.07 -35.00
CA ASP A 242 -17.92 15.13 -36.08
C ASP A 242 -16.68 14.42 -36.66
N ASP A 243 -15.47 14.97 -36.47
CA ASP A 243 -14.23 14.36 -36.95
C ASP A 243 -13.88 13.07 -36.16
N LEU A 244 -14.59 12.78 -35.07
CA LEU A 244 -14.50 11.53 -34.34
C LEU A 244 -15.19 10.35 -35.06
N ALA A 245 -16.03 10.60 -36.06
CA ALA A 245 -16.74 9.55 -36.79
C ALA A 245 -15.75 8.52 -37.39
N GLY A 246 -15.98 7.25 -37.09
CA GLY A 246 -15.13 6.13 -37.53
C GLY A 246 -13.74 6.06 -36.87
N LYS A 247 -13.38 6.99 -35.97
CA LYS A 247 -12.11 6.97 -35.23
C LYS A 247 -12.14 6.00 -34.08
N THR A 248 -10.96 5.61 -33.60
CA THR A 248 -10.80 4.73 -32.44
C THR A 248 -10.56 5.55 -31.18
N ILE A 249 -11.35 5.29 -30.13
CA ILE A 249 -11.17 5.88 -28.80
C ILE A 249 -11.00 4.76 -27.78
N HIS A 250 -9.92 4.86 -27.01
CA HIS A 250 -9.62 3.96 -25.90
C HIS A 250 -10.28 4.50 -24.62
N VAL A 251 -11.05 3.65 -23.94
CA VAL A 251 -11.91 4.07 -22.84
C VAL A 251 -12.26 2.92 -21.92
N ARG A 252 -12.29 3.16 -20.60
CA ARG A 252 -12.75 2.16 -19.63
C ARG A 252 -14.27 2.04 -19.64
N ARG A 253 -14.78 0.81 -19.59
CA ARG A 253 -16.24 0.56 -19.63
C ARG A 253 -16.96 1.16 -18.42
N SER A 254 -16.32 1.20 -17.26
CA SER A 254 -16.89 1.77 -16.04
C SER A 254 -16.99 3.30 -16.03
N SER A 255 -16.34 3.99 -16.96
CA SER A 255 -16.29 5.46 -16.99
C SER A 255 -17.59 6.08 -17.49
N SER A 256 -17.88 7.32 -17.08
CA SER A 256 -18.97 8.10 -17.71
C SER A 256 -18.64 8.40 -19.17
N PHE A 257 -17.36 8.45 -19.52
CA PHE A 257 -16.89 8.66 -20.88
C PHE A 257 -17.44 7.58 -21.81
N TYR A 258 -17.45 6.32 -21.38
CA TYR A 258 -18.04 5.22 -22.15
C TYR A 258 -19.54 5.44 -22.39
N GLU A 259 -20.29 5.79 -21.34
CA GLU A 259 -21.72 6.09 -21.43
C GLU A 259 -22.00 7.25 -22.41
N HIS A 260 -21.23 8.33 -22.34
CA HIS A 260 -21.38 9.49 -23.24
C HIS A 260 -20.97 9.18 -24.67
N LEU A 261 -19.92 8.39 -24.89
CA LEU A 261 -19.49 7.95 -26.21
C LEU A 261 -20.53 7.04 -26.87
N ILE A 262 -21.19 6.17 -26.12
CA ILE A 262 -22.31 5.37 -26.63
C ILE A 262 -23.47 6.29 -27.07
N ARG A 263 -23.86 7.27 -26.25
CA ARG A 263 -24.87 8.26 -26.64
C ARG A 263 -24.48 9.06 -27.88
N LEU A 264 -23.19 9.39 -28.03
CA LEU A 264 -22.67 10.06 -29.23
C LEU A 264 -22.73 9.16 -30.46
N ASN A 265 -22.42 7.86 -30.33
CA ASN A 265 -22.58 6.89 -31.42
C ASN A 265 -24.03 6.74 -31.86
N GLU A 266 -24.99 6.76 -30.93
CA GLU A 266 -26.42 6.75 -31.28
C GLU A 266 -26.79 7.99 -32.12
N LYS A 267 -26.22 9.15 -31.80
CA LYS A 267 -26.39 10.36 -32.63
C LYS A 267 -25.75 10.17 -34.00
N PHE A 268 -24.49 9.72 -34.08
CA PHE A 268 -23.81 9.48 -35.36
C PHE A 268 -24.59 8.52 -36.26
N LYS A 269 -25.12 7.44 -35.68
CA LYS A 269 -25.97 6.48 -36.39
C LYS A 269 -27.24 7.11 -36.96
N ARG A 270 -27.91 7.99 -36.20
CA ARG A 270 -29.08 8.75 -36.69
C ARG A 270 -28.71 9.72 -37.81
N ASP A 271 -27.53 10.32 -37.74
CA ASP A 271 -27.04 11.30 -38.70
C ASP A 271 -26.38 10.64 -39.94
N GLY A 272 -26.35 9.31 -40.03
CA GLY A 272 -25.72 8.56 -41.13
C GLY A 272 -24.18 8.54 -41.10
N ASN A 273 -23.57 8.95 -40.00
CA ASN A 273 -22.12 8.96 -39.81
C ASN A 273 -21.61 7.61 -39.25
N PRO A 274 -20.37 7.20 -39.59
CA PRO A 274 -19.75 6.03 -38.97
C PRO A 274 -19.60 6.18 -37.45
N GLU A 275 -19.93 5.13 -36.71
CA GLU A 275 -19.75 5.09 -35.26
C GLU A 275 -18.26 5.19 -34.87
N ILE A 276 -18.00 5.80 -33.70
CA ILE A 276 -16.70 5.76 -33.04
C ILE A 276 -16.43 4.31 -32.62
N LYS A 277 -15.24 3.81 -32.93
CA LYS A 277 -14.76 2.48 -32.52
C LYS A 277 -14.25 2.56 -31.08
N LEU A 278 -15.01 2.04 -30.14
CA LEU A 278 -14.65 2.04 -28.72
C LEU A 278 -13.81 0.81 -28.39
N VAL A 279 -12.56 1.03 -27.98
CA VAL A 279 -11.67 -0.03 -27.48
C VAL A 279 -11.70 0.00 -25.96
N PRO A 280 -12.21 -1.07 -25.31
CA PRO A 280 -12.26 -1.13 -23.86
C PRO A 280 -10.84 -1.28 -23.28
N GLU A 281 -10.51 -0.44 -22.31
CA GLU A 281 -9.26 -0.53 -21.54
C GLU A 281 -9.46 -1.26 -20.20
N GLU A 282 -8.36 -1.75 -19.63
CA GLU A 282 -8.34 -2.45 -18.35
C GLU A 282 -8.80 -1.56 -17.19
N GLU A 283 -9.66 -2.10 -16.31
CA GLU A 283 -10.27 -1.36 -15.19
C GLU A 283 -9.30 -1.11 -14.01
N ASN A 284 -8.10 -1.68 -14.07
CA ASN A 284 -7.02 -1.44 -13.11
C ASN A 284 -6.13 -0.23 -13.49
N LEU A 285 -6.33 0.38 -14.66
CA LEU A 285 -5.68 1.60 -15.12
C LEU A 285 -6.55 2.82 -14.78
N GLU A 286 -5.93 3.92 -14.35
CA GLU A 286 -6.64 5.21 -14.21
C GLU A 286 -6.38 6.12 -15.42
N ASP A 287 -7.06 7.26 -15.46
CA ASP A 287 -6.98 8.22 -16.57
C ASP A 287 -5.55 8.71 -16.81
N GLU A 288 -4.79 8.89 -15.73
CA GLU A 288 -3.40 9.30 -15.78
C GLU A 288 -2.49 8.24 -16.42
N ASP A 289 -2.80 6.94 -16.24
CA ASP A 289 -2.04 5.84 -16.85
C ASP A 289 -2.31 5.77 -18.36
N LEU A 290 -3.57 5.92 -18.77
CA LEU A 290 -3.93 6.00 -20.19
C LEU A 290 -3.36 7.26 -20.87
N LEU A 291 -3.30 8.37 -20.13
CA LEU A 291 -2.73 9.62 -20.65
C LEU A 291 -1.22 9.53 -20.88
N GLU A 292 -0.49 8.75 -20.07
CA GLU A 292 0.92 8.43 -20.34
C GLU A 292 1.08 7.67 -21.65
N MET A 293 0.18 6.74 -21.93
CA MET A 293 0.17 6.00 -23.19
C MET A 293 -0.13 6.93 -24.37
N VAL A 294 -1.08 7.86 -24.23
CA VAL A 294 -1.34 8.91 -25.24
C VAL A 294 -0.11 9.80 -25.45
N ASN A 295 0.52 10.29 -24.39
CA ASN A 295 1.74 11.08 -24.46
C ASN A 295 2.89 10.32 -25.16
N ALA A 296 3.02 9.03 -24.91
CA ALA A 296 3.98 8.17 -25.58
C ALA A 296 3.61 7.87 -27.05
N GLY A 297 2.42 8.29 -27.50
CA GLY A 297 1.79 8.03 -28.80
C GLY A 297 1.37 6.57 -28.99
N LEU A 298 1.25 5.80 -27.90
CA LEU A 298 0.76 4.42 -27.91
C LEU A 298 -0.75 4.38 -28.18
N LEU A 299 -1.48 5.33 -27.61
CA LEU A 299 -2.89 5.55 -27.88
C LEU A 299 -3.05 6.84 -28.70
N PRO A 300 -3.87 6.84 -29.77
CA PRO A 300 -4.09 8.05 -30.56
C PRO A 300 -4.84 9.10 -29.74
N MET A 301 -5.89 8.71 -29.04
CA MET A 301 -6.73 9.62 -28.27
C MET A 301 -7.52 8.91 -27.16
N LEU A 302 -7.90 9.68 -26.15
CA LEU A 302 -8.79 9.31 -25.07
C LEU A 302 -9.77 10.45 -24.73
N VAL A 303 -10.73 10.16 -23.87
CA VAL A 303 -11.62 11.17 -23.24
C VAL A 303 -11.17 11.40 -21.80
N MET A 304 -11.14 12.66 -21.35
CA MET A 304 -10.81 13.02 -19.97
C MET A 304 -11.57 14.24 -19.48
N ASP A 305 -11.88 14.29 -18.18
CA ASP A 305 -12.39 15.50 -17.52
C ASP A 305 -11.43 16.68 -17.68
N SER A 306 -11.93 17.83 -18.14
CA SER A 306 -11.10 18.99 -18.50
C SER A 306 -10.19 19.49 -17.37
N PRO A 307 -10.60 19.60 -16.08
CA PRO A 307 -9.69 20.10 -15.04
C PRO A 307 -8.50 19.18 -14.79
N LYS A 308 -8.66 17.88 -15.03
CA LYS A 308 -7.60 16.88 -14.91
C LYS A 308 -6.70 16.91 -16.14
N ALA A 309 -7.29 16.99 -17.33
CA ALA A 309 -6.55 17.07 -18.58
C ALA A 309 -5.68 18.35 -18.64
N GLU A 310 -6.23 19.51 -18.27
CA GLU A 310 -5.52 20.78 -18.14
C GLU A 310 -4.33 20.70 -17.19
N PHE A 311 -4.50 20.03 -16.04
CA PHE A 311 -3.41 19.83 -15.09
C PHE A 311 -2.27 19.01 -15.71
N TRP A 312 -2.59 17.86 -16.30
CA TRP A 312 -1.61 16.93 -16.85
C TRP A 312 -0.92 17.43 -18.13
N ALA A 313 -1.53 18.37 -18.85
CA ALA A 313 -0.88 19.07 -19.98
C ALA A 313 0.32 19.94 -19.56
N ASN A 314 0.42 20.30 -18.27
CA ASN A 314 1.62 20.98 -17.75
C ASN A 314 2.78 20.01 -17.44
N ILE A 315 2.56 18.70 -17.62
CA ILE A 315 3.50 17.63 -17.26
C ILE A 315 3.88 16.82 -18.49
N PHE A 316 2.90 16.47 -19.32
CA PHE A 316 3.11 15.72 -20.55
C PHE A 316 3.32 16.65 -21.74
N GLU A 317 4.50 16.58 -22.35
CA GLU A 317 4.91 17.49 -23.44
C GLU A 317 4.25 17.15 -24.78
N ASN A 318 3.80 15.91 -24.97
CA ASN A 318 3.36 15.40 -26.28
C ASN A 318 1.85 15.17 -26.38
N ILE A 319 1.08 15.63 -25.39
CA ILE A 319 -0.38 15.59 -25.46
C ILE A 319 -0.94 16.92 -25.97
N ARG A 320 -2.08 16.85 -26.66
CA ARG A 320 -2.83 18.02 -27.09
C ARG A 320 -4.26 17.91 -26.59
N LEU A 321 -4.70 18.96 -25.90
CA LEU A 321 -6.06 19.11 -25.42
C LEU A 321 -6.95 19.67 -26.53
N HIS A 322 -8.17 19.14 -26.66
CA HIS A 322 -9.19 19.68 -27.55
C HIS A 322 -10.40 20.12 -26.72
N PRO A 323 -10.32 21.27 -26.02
CA PRO A 323 -11.38 21.71 -25.11
C PRO A 323 -12.71 21.97 -25.84
N ASP A 324 -12.67 22.27 -27.13
CA ASP A 324 -13.84 22.51 -27.97
C ASP A 324 -14.46 21.22 -28.52
N ILE A 325 -13.75 20.09 -28.40
CA ILE A 325 -14.21 18.76 -28.79
C ILE A 325 -14.56 17.99 -27.52
N ALA A 326 -15.79 18.20 -27.03
CA ALA A 326 -16.28 17.58 -25.81
C ALA A 326 -17.39 16.57 -26.12
N VAL A 327 -17.28 15.36 -25.57
CA VAL A 327 -18.31 14.31 -25.68
C VAL A 327 -19.44 14.49 -24.66
N ASN A 328 -19.16 15.24 -23.60
CA ASN A 328 -20.14 15.70 -22.64
C ASN A 328 -19.76 17.09 -22.13
N THR A 329 -20.77 17.95 -21.95
CA THR A 329 -20.62 19.28 -21.39
C THR A 329 -21.49 19.43 -20.16
N ASP A 330 -21.08 20.33 -19.27
CA ASP A 330 -21.81 20.62 -18.04
C ASP A 330 -21.95 19.43 -17.07
N GLY A 331 -20.94 18.56 -17.06
CA GLY A 331 -20.87 17.43 -16.15
C GLY A 331 -20.70 17.88 -14.69
N GLU A 332 -21.36 17.15 -13.80
CA GLU A 332 -21.26 17.33 -12.36
C GLU A 332 -20.58 16.12 -11.74
N ILE A 333 -19.55 16.35 -10.92
CA ILE A 333 -18.84 15.30 -10.21
C ILE A 333 -19.18 15.37 -8.72
N ALA A 334 -19.55 14.24 -8.13
CA ALA A 334 -20.03 14.14 -6.76
C ALA A 334 -19.50 12.88 -6.05
N TRP A 335 -19.69 12.83 -4.73
CA TRP A 335 -19.53 11.60 -3.96
C TRP A 335 -20.81 10.78 -4.05
N ALA A 336 -20.65 9.46 -4.16
CA ALA A 336 -21.76 8.54 -4.27
C ALA A 336 -21.97 7.76 -2.98
N PHE A 337 -23.21 7.35 -2.73
CA PHE A 337 -23.59 6.47 -1.62
C PHE A 337 -24.86 5.68 -1.99
N ARG A 338 -25.20 4.68 -1.18
CA ARG A 338 -26.41 3.87 -1.40
C ARG A 338 -27.67 4.73 -1.36
N LYS A 339 -28.65 4.37 -2.18
CA LYS A 339 -30.03 4.87 -2.04
C LYS A 339 -30.56 4.65 -0.62
N ASN A 340 -31.59 5.42 -0.27
CA ASN A 340 -32.24 5.35 1.04
C ASN A 340 -31.30 5.69 2.21
N SER A 341 -30.32 6.58 1.98
CA SER A 341 -29.41 7.10 3.02
C SER A 341 -29.58 8.62 3.22
N PRO A 342 -30.79 9.12 3.55
CA PRO A 342 -31.08 10.56 3.61
C PRO A 342 -30.28 11.30 4.70
N LYS A 343 -29.96 10.64 5.83
CA LYS A 343 -29.19 11.27 6.90
C LYS A 343 -27.74 11.46 6.49
N LEU A 344 -27.14 10.44 5.86
CA LEU A 344 -25.78 10.54 5.29
C LEU A 344 -25.73 11.65 4.24
N LYS A 345 -26.71 11.70 3.33
CA LYS A 345 -26.82 12.75 2.31
C LYS A 345 -26.82 14.15 2.95
N LYS A 346 -27.61 14.36 4.01
CA LYS A 346 -27.66 15.64 4.72
C LYS A 346 -26.31 16.04 5.32
N VAL A 347 -25.58 15.08 5.90
CA VAL A 347 -24.25 15.33 6.51
C VAL A 347 -23.21 15.64 5.44
N ILE A 348 -23.15 14.85 4.37
CA ILE A 348 -22.24 15.08 3.25
C ILE A 348 -22.52 16.43 2.59
N ASN A 349 -23.78 16.73 2.27
CA ASN A 349 -24.13 17.97 1.57
C ASN A 349 -23.79 19.22 2.39
N ARG A 350 -23.95 19.17 3.71
CA ARG A 350 -23.50 20.25 4.60
C ARG A 350 -21.99 20.49 4.46
N PHE A 351 -21.19 19.43 4.41
CA PHE A 351 -19.74 19.54 4.19
C PHE A 351 -19.44 20.11 2.80
N VAL A 352 -20.04 19.54 1.75
CA VAL A 352 -19.79 19.91 0.35
C VAL A 352 -20.03 21.40 0.11
N ARG A 353 -21.14 21.98 0.61
CA ARG A 353 -21.45 23.41 0.44
C ARG A 353 -20.34 24.36 0.90
N HIS A 354 -19.61 23.99 1.94
CA HIS A 354 -18.56 24.83 2.54
C HIS A 354 -17.15 24.46 2.07
N ASN A 355 -16.96 23.35 1.35
CA ASN A 355 -15.64 22.81 1.02
C ASN A 355 -15.45 22.43 -0.46
N LYS A 356 -16.47 22.55 -1.32
CA LYS A 356 -16.37 22.27 -2.77
C LYS A 356 -15.49 23.27 -3.52
N LYS A 357 -15.15 22.99 -4.78
CA LYS A 357 -14.46 23.97 -5.66
C LYS A 357 -15.23 25.30 -5.66
N GLY A 358 -14.52 26.42 -5.56
CA GLY A 358 -15.10 27.75 -5.35
C GLY A 358 -15.07 28.24 -3.90
N THR A 359 -14.90 27.34 -2.92
CA THR A 359 -14.70 27.69 -1.50
C THR A 359 -13.22 27.86 -1.17
N LEU A 360 -12.89 28.45 0.00
CA LEU A 360 -11.50 28.63 0.42
C LEU A 360 -10.73 27.30 0.50
N ILE A 361 -11.28 26.30 1.21
CA ILE A 361 -10.66 24.99 1.38
C ILE A 361 -10.60 24.24 0.05
N GLY A 362 -11.70 24.27 -0.72
CA GLY A 362 -11.75 23.66 -2.04
C GLY A 362 -10.67 24.22 -2.95
N ASN A 363 -10.61 25.55 -3.12
CA ASN A 363 -9.63 26.19 -4.00
C ASN A 363 -8.18 25.93 -3.58
N LEU A 364 -7.89 25.87 -2.27
CA LEU A 364 -6.57 25.51 -1.76
C LEU A 364 -6.18 24.09 -2.19
N LEU A 365 -7.06 23.09 -2.00
CA LEU A 365 -6.78 21.71 -2.37
C LEU A 365 -6.72 21.51 -3.89
N PHE A 366 -7.61 22.16 -4.65
CA PHE A 366 -7.57 22.16 -6.11
C PHE A 366 -6.26 22.76 -6.63
N THR A 367 -5.79 23.87 -6.06
CA THR A 367 -4.51 24.46 -6.46
C THR A 367 -3.34 23.53 -6.12
N ARG A 368 -3.38 22.87 -4.96
CA ARG A 368 -2.35 21.93 -4.53
C ARG A 368 -2.21 20.73 -5.48
N TYR A 369 -3.33 20.13 -5.90
CA TYR A 369 -3.33 18.85 -6.62
C TYR A 369 -3.64 18.95 -8.11
N LEU A 370 -4.16 20.08 -8.60
CA LEU A 370 -4.55 20.27 -10.00
C LEU A 370 -4.00 21.56 -10.62
N LYS A 371 -3.03 22.23 -9.96
CA LYS A 371 -2.27 23.34 -10.56
C LYS A 371 -0.76 23.26 -10.33
N ASN A 372 -0.31 22.78 -9.18
CA ASN A 372 1.12 22.73 -8.85
C ASN A 372 1.75 21.41 -9.32
N THR A 373 2.68 21.46 -10.27
CA THR A 373 3.34 20.28 -10.84
C THR A 373 4.46 19.69 -9.96
N LYS A 374 4.92 20.41 -8.92
CA LYS A 374 6.07 20.01 -8.07
C LYS A 374 5.92 18.65 -7.38
N TYR A 375 4.69 18.18 -7.16
CA TYR A 375 4.46 16.87 -6.56
C TYR A 375 4.52 15.72 -7.57
N VAL A 376 4.42 16.00 -8.88
CA VAL A 376 4.38 14.99 -9.97
C VAL A 376 5.69 14.91 -10.77
N THR A 377 6.44 16.01 -10.91
CA THR A 377 7.66 16.10 -11.73
C THR A 377 8.79 15.12 -11.36
N ASN A 378 8.66 14.35 -10.27
CA ASN A 378 9.60 13.29 -9.90
C ASN A 378 9.29 11.92 -10.53
N ALA A 379 8.19 11.75 -11.29
CA ALA A 379 7.70 10.43 -11.67
C ALA A 379 7.85 10.00 -13.15
N LEU A 380 8.00 10.90 -14.14
CA LEU A 380 7.63 10.56 -15.54
C LEU A 380 8.44 11.19 -16.70
N ALA A 381 9.76 11.33 -16.65
CA ALA A 381 10.53 11.99 -17.72
C ALA A 381 11.11 11.03 -18.80
N THR A 382 11.27 11.53 -20.03
CA THR A 382 12.00 11.01 -21.22
C THR A 382 13.29 10.24 -20.93
N GLN A 383 13.95 10.53 -19.81
CA GLN A 383 15.09 9.79 -19.29
C GLN A 383 14.79 8.32 -19.00
N GLU A 384 13.59 8.01 -18.50
CA GLU A 384 13.19 6.63 -18.16
C GLU A 384 13.01 5.78 -19.43
N ARG A 385 12.55 6.38 -20.53
CA ARG A 385 12.48 5.70 -21.84
C ARG A 385 13.88 5.42 -22.40
N LYS A 386 14.83 6.36 -22.25
CA LYS A 386 16.23 6.13 -22.66
C LYS A 386 16.87 5.03 -21.81
N LYS A 387 16.64 5.01 -20.49
CA LYS A 387 17.09 3.91 -19.62
C LYS A 387 16.49 2.58 -20.05
N PHE A 388 15.20 2.58 -20.44
CA PHE A 388 14.56 1.38 -20.96
C PHE A 388 15.27 0.85 -22.22
N GLN A 389 15.44 1.70 -23.23
CA GLN A 389 16.11 1.30 -24.48
C GLN A 389 17.56 0.86 -24.26
N ASN A 390 18.27 1.53 -23.35
CA ASN A 390 19.67 1.20 -23.06
C ASN A 390 19.83 -0.13 -22.30
N LEU A 391 18.85 -0.59 -21.55
CA LEU A 391 18.99 -1.78 -20.69
C LEU A 391 18.20 -3.00 -21.16
N MET A 392 17.25 -2.84 -22.08
CA MET A 392 16.41 -3.95 -22.54
C MET A 392 17.23 -5.14 -23.05
N HIS A 393 18.36 -4.90 -23.72
CA HIS A 393 19.21 -5.96 -24.26
C HIS A 393 19.87 -6.79 -23.15
N VAL A 394 20.26 -6.16 -22.04
CA VAL A 394 20.84 -6.85 -20.87
C VAL A 394 19.77 -7.72 -20.22
N PHE A 395 18.59 -7.16 -19.94
CA PHE A 395 17.49 -7.94 -19.36
C PHE A 395 17.06 -9.09 -20.26
N LYS A 396 16.93 -8.88 -21.57
CA LYS A 396 16.58 -9.90 -22.56
C LYS A 396 17.62 -11.03 -22.60
N LYS A 397 18.90 -10.69 -22.66
CA LYS A 397 20.02 -11.66 -22.63
C LYS A 397 20.00 -12.48 -21.35
N THR A 398 19.88 -11.82 -20.20
CA THR A 398 19.94 -12.47 -18.89
C THR A 398 18.71 -13.34 -18.61
N ALA A 399 17.50 -12.79 -18.73
CA ALA A 399 16.27 -13.53 -18.44
C ALA A 399 16.03 -14.67 -19.45
N GLY A 400 16.47 -14.51 -20.70
CA GLY A 400 16.46 -15.58 -21.69
C GLY A 400 17.23 -16.83 -21.27
N GLN A 401 18.29 -16.71 -20.47
CA GLN A 401 19.04 -17.86 -19.92
C GLN A 401 18.21 -18.72 -18.96
N TYR A 402 17.12 -18.18 -18.43
CA TYR A 402 16.27 -18.80 -17.42
C TYR A 402 14.85 -19.08 -17.93
N GLY A 403 14.58 -18.86 -19.23
CA GLY A 403 13.23 -18.97 -19.80
C GLY A 403 12.24 -17.96 -19.19
N PHE A 404 12.75 -16.84 -18.66
CA PHE A 404 11.97 -15.85 -17.91
C PHE A 404 11.56 -14.67 -18.80
N ASP A 405 10.37 -14.12 -18.53
CA ASP A 405 9.91 -12.89 -19.19
C ASP A 405 10.78 -11.70 -18.79
N TRP A 406 11.68 -11.32 -19.68
CA TRP A 406 12.63 -10.22 -19.45
C TRP A 406 11.95 -8.87 -19.18
N VAL A 407 10.70 -8.68 -19.60
CA VAL A 407 9.96 -7.45 -19.34
C VAL A 407 9.55 -7.36 -17.87
N LEU A 408 9.20 -8.49 -17.25
CA LEU A 408 8.89 -8.55 -15.83
C LEU A 408 10.16 -8.34 -14.98
N ALA A 409 11.29 -8.91 -15.42
CA ALA A 409 12.61 -8.65 -14.82
C ALA A 409 12.93 -7.15 -14.76
N MET A 410 12.67 -6.48 -15.87
CA MET A 410 12.97 -5.07 -16.05
C MET A 410 12.02 -4.18 -15.25
N ALA A 411 10.73 -4.53 -15.20
CA ALA A 411 9.74 -3.88 -14.34
C ALA A 411 10.13 -3.96 -12.85
N LEU A 412 10.68 -5.11 -12.42
CA LEU A 412 11.23 -5.27 -11.08
C LEU A 412 12.44 -4.34 -10.86
N GLY A 413 13.41 -4.32 -11.78
CA GLY A 413 14.56 -3.40 -11.70
C GLY A 413 14.16 -1.92 -11.68
N TYR A 414 13.08 -1.56 -12.36
CA TYR A 414 12.52 -0.21 -12.30
C TYR A 414 11.93 0.10 -10.92
N GLN A 415 11.13 -0.80 -10.36
CA GLN A 415 10.60 -0.63 -9.00
C GLN A 415 11.72 -0.53 -7.96
N GLU A 416 12.79 -1.29 -8.12
CA GLU A 416 13.90 -1.33 -7.17
C GLU A 416 14.75 -0.05 -7.21
N SER A 417 15.14 0.41 -8.40
CA SER A 417 16.10 1.52 -8.50
C SER A 417 15.81 2.57 -9.55
N THR A 418 14.65 2.53 -10.21
CA THR A 418 14.39 3.29 -11.45
C THR A 418 15.49 3.07 -12.48
N LEU A 419 15.95 1.80 -12.56
CA LEU A 419 17.01 1.36 -13.47
C LEU A 419 18.36 2.09 -13.28
N ASP A 420 18.67 2.57 -12.06
CA ASP A 420 19.93 3.24 -11.74
C ASP A 420 20.92 2.32 -11.01
N GLN A 421 22.03 2.00 -11.68
CA GLN A 421 23.12 1.18 -11.12
C GLN A 421 23.90 1.87 -10.00
N ARG A 422 23.80 3.19 -9.86
CA ARG A 422 24.47 3.96 -8.81
C ARG A 422 23.70 3.92 -7.49
N LYS A 423 22.42 3.51 -7.50
CA LYS A 423 21.58 3.51 -6.30
C LYS A 423 22.15 2.59 -5.21
N ARG A 424 22.14 3.09 -3.97
CA ARG A 424 22.50 2.35 -2.76
C ARG A 424 21.39 2.56 -1.73
N SER A 425 20.90 1.48 -1.13
CA SER A 425 19.94 1.60 -0.03
C SER A 425 20.64 1.79 1.31
N SER A 426 19.91 2.27 2.31
CA SER A 426 20.38 2.34 3.70
C SER A 426 20.74 0.96 4.28
N ALA A 427 20.12 -0.11 3.77
CA ALA A 427 20.42 -1.49 4.13
C ALA A 427 21.63 -2.08 3.38
N GLY A 428 22.25 -1.31 2.48
CA GLY A 428 23.42 -1.75 1.71
C GLY A 428 23.09 -2.50 0.42
N ALA A 429 21.85 -2.45 -0.05
CA ALA A 429 21.46 -2.99 -1.35
C ALA A 429 22.06 -2.17 -2.50
N ILE A 430 22.44 -2.83 -3.59
CA ILE A 430 23.25 -2.24 -4.66
C ILE A 430 22.53 -2.34 -6.00
N GLY A 431 22.54 -1.23 -6.76
CA GLY A 431 22.36 -1.23 -8.20
C GLY A 431 20.94 -1.43 -8.70
N VAL A 432 20.81 -1.80 -9.98
CA VAL A 432 19.53 -1.93 -10.70
C VAL A 432 18.51 -2.81 -9.96
N MET A 433 18.94 -3.98 -9.50
CA MET A 433 18.08 -4.98 -8.87
C MET A 433 18.07 -4.88 -7.34
N GLN A 434 18.71 -3.85 -6.77
CA GLN A 434 18.87 -3.65 -5.33
C GLN A 434 19.22 -4.95 -4.56
N LEU A 435 20.28 -5.64 -4.99
CA LEU A 435 20.75 -6.83 -4.28
C LEU A 435 21.69 -6.51 -3.13
N LEU A 436 21.53 -7.25 -2.03
CA LEU A 436 22.53 -7.27 -0.95
C LEU A 436 23.78 -8.04 -1.40
N PRO A 437 24.99 -7.61 -0.98
CA PRO A 437 26.22 -8.37 -1.23
C PRO A 437 26.21 -9.79 -0.66
N SER A 438 25.41 -10.06 0.39
CA SER A 438 25.21 -11.41 0.92
C SER A 438 24.39 -12.27 -0.04
N THR A 439 23.26 -11.77 -0.54
CA THR A 439 22.41 -12.46 -1.53
C THR A 439 23.19 -12.78 -2.80
N ALA A 440 24.02 -11.86 -3.27
CA ALA A 440 24.85 -12.06 -4.45
C ALA A 440 25.97 -13.12 -4.28
N ARG A 441 26.46 -13.31 -3.05
CA ARG A 441 27.47 -14.32 -2.70
C ARG A 441 26.89 -15.69 -2.34
N ASP A 442 25.59 -15.75 -2.05
CA ASP A 442 24.92 -17.00 -1.72
C ASP A 442 25.17 -18.04 -2.83
N PRO A 443 25.48 -19.31 -2.52
CA PRO A 443 25.77 -20.34 -3.53
C PRO A 443 24.68 -20.49 -4.60
N THR A 444 23.44 -20.16 -4.26
CA THR A 444 22.31 -20.17 -5.19
C THR A 444 22.45 -19.11 -6.29
N VAL A 445 22.96 -17.92 -5.95
CA VAL A 445 23.16 -16.81 -6.89
C VAL A 445 24.59 -16.82 -7.44
N ASN A 446 25.59 -16.84 -6.57
CA ASN A 446 27.03 -16.94 -6.87
C ASN A 446 27.53 -15.96 -7.94
N ILE A 447 27.13 -14.69 -7.86
CA ILE A 447 27.54 -13.60 -8.75
C ILE A 447 27.90 -12.39 -7.88
N PRO A 448 29.08 -12.37 -7.24
CA PRO A 448 29.41 -11.37 -6.22
C PRO A 448 29.68 -9.95 -6.77
N ASN A 449 29.95 -9.81 -8.06
CA ASN A 449 30.43 -8.57 -8.69
C ASN A 449 29.31 -7.55 -9.01
N ILE A 450 28.26 -7.49 -8.19
CA ILE A 450 27.03 -6.69 -8.40
C ILE A 450 27.20 -5.17 -8.41
N LYS A 451 28.42 -4.65 -8.22
CA LYS A 451 28.74 -3.23 -8.45
C LYS A 451 28.72 -2.87 -9.93
N GLN A 452 28.98 -3.85 -10.81
CA GLN A 452 28.87 -3.71 -12.25
C GLN A 452 27.42 -3.95 -12.70
N LEU A 453 27.01 -3.28 -13.79
CA LEU A 453 25.63 -3.29 -14.28
C LEU A 453 25.12 -4.69 -14.67
N GLU A 454 25.79 -5.38 -15.61
CA GLU A 454 25.34 -6.70 -16.05
C GLU A 454 25.35 -7.74 -14.92
N PRO A 455 26.40 -7.87 -14.08
CA PRO A 455 26.38 -8.79 -12.94
C PRO A 455 25.28 -8.48 -11.94
N ASN A 456 24.89 -7.21 -11.75
CA ASN A 456 23.80 -6.83 -10.87
C ASN A 456 22.44 -7.33 -11.40
N ILE A 457 22.17 -7.08 -12.68
CA ILE A 457 20.95 -7.54 -13.35
C ILE A 457 20.92 -9.08 -13.36
N HIS A 458 22.04 -9.72 -13.68
CA HIS A 458 22.16 -11.18 -13.68
C HIS A 458 21.89 -11.80 -12.31
N ALA A 459 22.53 -11.29 -11.26
CA ALA A 459 22.31 -11.78 -9.92
C ALA A 459 20.85 -11.62 -9.48
N GLY A 460 20.22 -10.47 -9.76
CA GLY A 460 18.80 -10.23 -9.43
C GLY A 460 17.84 -11.14 -10.16
N VAL A 461 18.03 -11.33 -11.47
CA VAL A 461 17.20 -12.24 -12.28
C VAL A 461 17.38 -13.68 -11.84
N LYS A 462 18.61 -14.13 -11.59
CA LYS A 462 18.90 -15.47 -11.10
C LYS A 462 18.26 -15.71 -9.73
N TYR A 463 18.29 -14.72 -8.85
CA TYR A 463 17.64 -14.80 -7.54
C TYR A 463 16.11 -14.88 -7.66
N LEU A 464 15.50 -14.05 -8.51
CA LEU A 464 14.06 -14.10 -8.76
C LEU A 464 13.63 -15.44 -9.35
N HIS A 465 14.38 -15.96 -10.32
CA HIS A 465 14.14 -17.29 -10.90
C HIS A 465 14.27 -18.40 -9.84
N PHE A 466 15.27 -18.33 -8.97
CA PHE A 466 15.37 -19.25 -7.84
C PHE A 466 14.13 -19.19 -6.93
N LEU A 467 13.64 -17.99 -6.59
CA LEU A 467 12.44 -17.85 -5.77
C LEU A 467 11.22 -18.49 -6.44
N HIS A 468 11.07 -18.32 -7.75
CA HIS A 468 10.03 -18.96 -8.53
C HIS A 468 10.15 -20.50 -8.50
N ASP A 469 11.30 -21.04 -8.91
CA ASP A 469 11.49 -22.48 -9.06
C ASP A 469 11.45 -23.22 -7.72
N ARG A 470 12.04 -22.64 -6.68
CA ARG A 470 12.14 -23.30 -5.38
C ARG A 470 10.82 -23.33 -4.60
N TYR A 471 9.93 -22.35 -4.82
CA TYR A 471 8.76 -22.14 -3.96
C TYR A 471 7.42 -22.20 -4.69
N PHE A 472 7.38 -21.98 -6.01
CA PHE A 472 6.12 -21.74 -6.73
C PHE A 472 5.91 -22.59 -7.99
N LYS A 473 6.97 -23.08 -8.64
CA LYS A 473 6.88 -23.86 -9.89
C LYS A 473 5.96 -25.09 -9.82
N ASP A 474 6.06 -25.86 -8.72
CA ASP A 474 5.30 -27.10 -8.54
C ASP A 474 3.98 -26.89 -7.79
N GLN A 475 3.52 -25.63 -7.66
CA GLN A 475 2.27 -25.30 -6.98
C GLN A 475 1.12 -25.25 -8.00
N ASP A 476 -0.07 -25.67 -7.56
CA ASP A 476 -1.29 -25.65 -8.37
C ASP A 476 -1.82 -24.22 -8.58
N MET A 477 -1.13 -23.46 -9.43
CA MET A 477 -1.46 -22.08 -9.79
C MET A 477 -0.94 -21.74 -11.18
N ASP A 478 -1.61 -20.81 -11.86
CA ASP A 478 -1.14 -20.32 -13.15
C ASP A 478 0.21 -19.61 -13.05
N ILE A 479 0.91 -19.53 -14.18
CA ILE A 479 2.26 -18.98 -14.28
C ILE A 479 2.36 -17.53 -13.76
N TRP A 480 1.31 -16.72 -13.92
CA TRP A 480 1.32 -15.33 -13.45
C TRP A 480 1.27 -15.25 -11.94
N ASN A 481 0.44 -16.07 -11.30
CA ASN A 481 0.41 -16.17 -9.84
C ASN A 481 1.74 -16.70 -9.29
N GLN A 482 2.38 -17.68 -9.94
CA GLN A 482 3.72 -18.13 -9.56
C GLN A 482 4.70 -16.94 -9.52
N TRP A 483 4.69 -16.11 -10.56
CA TRP A 483 5.55 -14.92 -10.63
C TRP A 483 5.17 -13.82 -9.64
N PHE A 484 3.89 -13.53 -9.42
CA PHE A 484 3.48 -12.54 -8.41
C PHE A 484 3.92 -12.94 -7.01
N PHE A 485 3.84 -14.24 -6.67
CA PHE A 485 4.37 -14.73 -5.41
C PHE A 485 5.90 -14.71 -5.35
N ALA A 486 6.60 -14.96 -6.46
CA ALA A 486 8.06 -14.83 -6.53
C ALA A 486 8.50 -13.36 -6.32
N VAL A 487 7.82 -12.41 -6.97
CA VAL A 487 8.03 -10.97 -6.79
C VAL A 487 7.73 -10.53 -5.35
N ALA A 488 6.62 -11.01 -4.78
CA ALA A 488 6.29 -10.76 -3.37
C ALA A 488 7.38 -11.32 -2.43
N SER A 489 7.92 -12.49 -2.76
CA SER A 489 8.98 -13.15 -1.99
C SER A 489 10.32 -12.44 -2.13
N TYR A 490 10.57 -11.78 -3.26
CA TYR A 490 11.76 -10.94 -3.46
C TYR A 490 11.78 -9.77 -2.47
N ASN A 491 10.63 -9.12 -2.25
CA ASN A 491 10.49 -8.01 -1.31
C ASN A 491 10.37 -8.47 0.16
N ALA A 492 9.53 -9.46 0.45
CA ALA A 492 9.13 -9.82 1.82
C ALA A 492 9.79 -11.09 2.38
N GLY A 493 10.49 -11.84 1.53
CA GLY A 493 11.06 -13.15 1.83
C GLY A 493 10.06 -14.31 1.61
N PRO A 494 10.49 -15.44 1.03
CA PRO A 494 9.61 -16.54 0.65
C PRO A 494 8.95 -17.25 1.84
N ALA A 495 9.66 -17.39 2.97
CA ALA A 495 9.09 -17.98 4.18
C ALA A 495 7.92 -17.16 4.74
N ARG A 496 7.95 -15.83 4.56
CA ARG A 496 6.87 -14.94 4.97
C ARG A 496 5.67 -15.10 4.03
N ILE A 497 5.90 -15.10 2.72
CA ILE A 497 4.85 -15.31 1.71
C ILE A 497 4.17 -16.68 1.87
N ALA A 498 4.94 -17.74 2.13
CA ALA A 498 4.39 -19.08 2.38
C ALA A 498 3.42 -19.10 3.58
N LYS A 499 3.75 -18.40 4.67
CA LYS A 499 2.84 -18.27 5.82
C LYS A 499 1.55 -17.53 5.47
N LEU A 500 1.63 -16.48 4.66
CA LEU A 500 0.45 -15.73 4.21
C LEU A 500 -0.46 -16.59 3.32
N ARG A 501 0.12 -17.39 2.42
CA ARG A 501 -0.62 -18.37 1.61
C ARG A 501 -1.33 -19.39 2.50
N ALA A 502 -0.63 -19.97 3.48
CA ALA A 502 -1.21 -20.94 4.40
C ALA A 502 -2.36 -20.36 5.25
N GLU A 503 -2.36 -19.05 5.53
CA GLU A 503 -3.45 -18.39 6.25
C GLU A 503 -4.67 -18.11 5.35
N ALA A 504 -4.48 -17.89 4.04
CA ALA A 504 -5.54 -17.43 3.13
C ALA A 504 -6.85 -18.27 3.18
N PRO A 505 -6.83 -19.62 3.22
CA PRO A 505 -8.05 -20.41 3.28
C PRO A 505 -8.90 -20.13 4.52
N SER A 506 -8.27 -19.84 5.67
CA SER A 506 -8.99 -19.49 6.91
C SER A 506 -9.76 -18.17 6.82
N MET A 507 -9.45 -17.35 5.81
CA MET A 507 -10.13 -16.10 5.49
C MET A 507 -11.10 -16.23 4.31
N GLY A 508 -11.34 -17.45 3.79
CA GLY A 508 -12.13 -17.68 2.59
C GLY A 508 -11.46 -17.20 1.30
N LEU A 509 -10.13 -17.08 1.30
CA LEU A 509 -9.33 -16.58 0.18
C LEU A 509 -8.52 -17.71 -0.45
N ASN A 510 -8.27 -17.62 -1.76
CA ASN A 510 -7.53 -18.61 -2.50
C ASN A 510 -6.00 -18.48 -2.26
N PRO A 511 -5.31 -19.50 -1.71
CA PRO A 511 -3.87 -19.44 -1.39
C PRO A 511 -2.96 -19.40 -2.63
N ASN A 512 -3.52 -19.67 -3.81
CA ASN A 512 -2.84 -19.77 -5.09
C ASN A 512 -3.15 -18.60 -6.02
N LYS A 513 -3.88 -17.58 -5.53
CA LYS A 513 -4.07 -16.30 -6.21
C LYS A 513 -3.46 -15.17 -5.41
N TRP A 514 -2.66 -14.32 -6.04
CA TRP A 514 -2.11 -13.13 -5.40
C TRP A 514 -3.19 -12.05 -5.26
N PHE A 515 -3.64 -11.50 -6.39
CA PHE A 515 -4.60 -10.41 -6.43
C PHE A 515 -5.97 -10.85 -5.89
N LYS A 516 -6.61 -9.94 -5.15
CA LYS A 516 -7.88 -10.09 -4.43
C LYS A 516 -7.91 -11.26 -3.44
N ASN A 517 -6.76 -11.86 -3.14
CA ASN A 517 -6.64 -13.07 -2.33
C ASN A 517 -5.47 -12.94 -1.35
N VAL A 518 -4.31 -13.53 -1.63
CA VAL A 518 -3.19 -13.50 -0.68
C VAL A 518 -2.66 -12.08 -0.44
N GLU A 519 -2.84 -11.15 -1.37
CA GLU A 519 -2.52 -9.73 -1.14
C GLU A 519 -3.35 -9.11 0.00
N LEU A 520 -4.58 -9.58 0.22
CA LEU A 520 -5.43 -9.11 1.32
C LEU A 520 -4.90 -9.64 2.67
N VAL A 521 -4.37 -10.86 2.67
CA VAL A 521 -3.67 -11.44 3.83
C VAL A 521 -2.37 -10.68 4.09
N ALA A 522 -1.59 -10.38 3.04
CA ALA A 522 -0.35 -9.62 3.12
C ALA A 522 -0.59 -8.21 3.68
N ALA A 523 -1.55 -7.47 3.10
CA ALA A 523 -1.94 -6.13 3.55
C ALA A 523 -2.30 -6.12 5.04
N LYS A 524 -2.96 -7.18 5.50
CA LYS A 524 -3.41 -7.34 6.89
C LYS A 524 -2.30 -7.76 7.85
N ARG A 525 -1.33 -8.59 7.43
CA ARG A 525 -0.34 -9.22 8.30
C ARG A 525 1.03 -8.58 8.29
N ILE A 526 1.46 -8.10 7.13
CA ILE A 526 2.82 -7.58 6.92
C ILE A 526 2.81 -6.16 6.37
N GLY A 527 1.63 -5.54 6.29
CA GLY A 527 1.44 -4.20 5.76
C GLY A 527 1.32 -4.16 4.23
N ARG A 528 1.16 -2.95 3.70
CA ARG A 528 0.86 -2.71 2.28
C ARG A 528 2.11 -2.63 1.40
N GLU A 529 3.31 -2.63 1.96
CA GLU A 529 4.56 -2.47 1.21
C GLU A 529 4.68 -3.52 0.10
N THR A 530 4.61 -4.80 0.45
CA THR A 530 4.71 -5.91 -0.51
C THR A 530 3.55 -5.94 -1.50
N VAL A 531 2.35 -5.55 -1.06
CA VAL A 531 1.17 -5.44 -1.94
C VAL A 531 1.38 -4.38 -3.01
N GLN A 532 1.82 -3.19 -2.60
CA GLN A 532 2.13 -2.10 -3.52
C GLN A 532 3.31 -2.46 -4.43
N TYR A 533 4.32 -3.14 -3.89
CA TYR A 533 5.48 -3.59 -4.63
C TYR A 533 5.09 -4.49 -5.82
N VAL A 534 4.27 -5.53 -5.59
CA VAL A 534 3.78 -6.42 -6.66
C VAL A 534 2.88 -5.67 -7.64
N SER A 535 1.97 -4.82 -7.14
CA SER A 535 1.07 -4.03 -8.00
C SER A 535 1.83 -3.08 -8.92
N ASN A 536 2.83 -2.35 -8.40
CA ASN A 536 3.65 -1.44 -9.20
C ASN A 536 4.44 -2.18 -10.28
N ILE A 537 5.06 -3.32 -9.93
CA ILE A 537 5.81 -4.11 -10.90
C ILE A 537 4.90 -4.61 -12.02
N TYR A 538 3.69 -5.06 -11.69
CA TYR A 538 2.73 -5.47 -12.71
C TYR A 538 2.33 -4.30 -13.62
N LYS A 539 2.11 -3.09 -13.07
CA LYS A 539 1.85 -1.89 -13.88
C LYS A 539 3.00 -1.55 -14.82
N TYR A 540 4.24 -1.56 -14.34
CA TYR A 540 5.42 -1.31 -15.18
C TYR A 540 5.61 -2.40 -16.24
N PHE A 541 5.32 -3.65 -15.91
CA PHE A 541 5.36 -4.76 -16.85
C PHE A 541 4.41 -4.54 -18.02
N ILE A 542 3.14 -4.20 -17.75
CA ILE A 542 2.16 -3.89 -18.78
C ILE A 542 2.61 -2.69 -19.62
N ALA A 543 3.06 -1.61 -18.98
CA ALA A 543 3.56 -0.42 -19.67
C ALA A 543 4.72 -0.75 -20.63
N TYR A 544 5.69 -1.56 -20.21
CA TYR A 544 6.81 -1.97 -21.04
C TYR A 544 6.41 -2.91 -22.19
N ARG A 545 5.45 -3.82 -21.96
CA ARG A 545 4.92 -4.69 -23.04
C ARG A 545 4.28 -3.87 -24.16
N LEU A 546 3.48 -2.87 -23.79
CA LEU A 546 2.85 -1.96 -24.74
C LEU A 546 3.87 -1.14 -25.54
N ILE A 547 4.96 -0.70 -24.90
CA ILE A 547 6.09 -0.04 -25.60
C ILE A 547 6.69 -0.96 -26.67
N LEU A 548 6.92 -2.23 -26.34
CA LEU A 548 7.55 -3.20 -27.24
C LEU A 548 6.66 -3.60 -28.41
N GLU A 549 5.37 -3.78 -28.16
CA GLU A 549 4.39 -4.04 -29.22
C GLU A 549 4.36 -2.89 -30.23
N LYS A 550 4.42 -1.65 -29.75
CA LYS A 550 4.49 -0.47 -30.61
C LYS A 550 5.77 -0.42 -31.45
N GLU A 551 6.93 -0.73 -30.86
CA GLU A 551 8.19 -0.77 -31.60
C GLU A 551 8.13 -1.85 -32.69
N LYS A 552 7.58 -3.02 -32.39
CA LYS A 552 7.38 -4.10 -33.36
C LYS A 552 6.40 -3.72 -34.49
N MET A 553 5.29 -3.05 -34.18
CA MET A 553 4.33 -2.58 -35.19
C MET A 553 4.95 -1.53 -36.13
N LYS A 554 5.80 -0.64 -35.59
CA LYS A 554 6.57 0.32 -36.39
C LYS A 554 7.58 -0.34 -37.32
N GLU A 555 8.27 -1.38 -36.85
CA GLU A 555 9.21 -2.17 -37.67
C GLU A 555 8.49 -2.95 -38.77
N MET A 556 7.24 -3.36 -38.54
CA MET A 556 6.41 -4.11 -39.49
C MET A 556 5.67 -3.22 -40.53
N GLY A 557 5.87 -1.90 -40.51
CA GLY A 557 5.31 -0.99 -41.53
C GLY A 557 3.78 -0.88 -41.55
N HIS A 558 3.09 -1.34 -40.50
CA HIS A 558 1.64 -1.20 -40.36
C HIS A 558 1.34 0.14 -39.67
N ASN A 559 1.26 1.21 -40.47
CA ASN A 559 0.83 2.53 -40.03
C ASN A 559 -0.69 2.62 -39.90
#